data_AF-A0A2U3B571-F1
#
_entry.id   AF-A0A2U3B571-F1
#
_cell.length_a   1.000
_cell.length_b   1.000
_cell.length_c   1.000
_cell.angle_alpha   90.00
_cell.angle_beta   90.00
_cell.angle_gamma   90.00
#
_symmetry.space_group_name_H-M   'P 1'
#
loop_
_entity.id
_entity.type
_entity.pdbx_description
1 polymer ?
#
loop_
_entity_poly.entity_id
_entity_poly.type
_entity_poly.pdbx_seq_one_letter_code
_entity_poly.pdbx_strand_id
1 'polypeptide(L)'
;MSISEIEQYRLEKAVRALCCSRNQNTPVEQGKLQYEIYTGGVIFSELDFLLDSSHCNSDNPIAKLEYDKRDEHWMLYVAQHDPEEPGVQTWLPYPNLSKQETFDPLLEILEEDPQHMFW
;
A
#
# COMPACT_ATOMS: atom_id res chain seq x y z
N MET A 1 4.75 -13.83 13.89
CA MET A 1 5.10 -12.40 13.79
C MET A 1 3.78 -11.67 13.83
N SER A 2 3.37 -11.10 14.95
CA SER A 2 1.98 -10.66 15.07
C SER A 2 1.89 -9.41 15.93
N ILE A 3 1.29 -8.37 15.38
CA ILE A 3 0.69 -7.28 16.15
C ILE A 3 -0.48 -7.84 16.97
N SER A 4 -0.98 -7.07 17.94
CA SER A 4 -2.14 -7.51 18.71
C SER A 4 -3.36 -7.68 17.79
N GLU A 5 -4.29 -8.55 18.16
CA GLU A 5 -5.54 -8.75 17.40
C GLU A 5 -6.35 -7.45 17.26
N ILE A 6 -6.27 -6.58 18.27
CA ILE A 6 -6.90 -5.26 18.25
C ILE A 6 -6.24 -4.37 17.21
N GLU A 7 -4.91 -4.32 17.16
CA GLU A 7 -4.19 -3.49 16.19
C GLU A 7 -4.37 -4.01 14.77
N GLN A 8 -4.41 -5.33 14.58
CA GLN A 8 -4.72 -5.96 13.30
C GLN A 8 -6.12 -5.55 12.82
N TYR A 9 -7.13 -5.65 13.68
CA TYR A 9 -8.49 -5.25 13.33
C TYR A 9 -8.59 -3.76 12.99
N ARG A 10 -7.87 -2.90 13.73
CA ARG A 10 -7.80 -1.46 13.44
C ARG A 10 -7.18 -1.19 12.08
N LEU A 11 -6.07 -1.86 11.75
CA LEU A 11 -5.43 -1.78 10.45
C LEU A 11 -6.40 -2.21 9.34
N GLU A 12 -7.04 -3.37 9.47
CA GLU A 12 -7.98 -3.90 8.48
C GLU A 12 -9.11 -2.92 8.16
N LYS A 13 -9.66 -2.30 9.19
CA LYS A 13 -10.73 -1.31 9.05
C LYS A 13 -10.24 -0.04 8.35
N ALA A 14 -9.06 0.46 8.73
CA ALA A 14 -8.50 1.69 8.16
C ALA A 14 -8.12 1.52 6.68
N VAL A 15 -7.41 0.43 6.35
CA VAL A 15 -7.05 0.06 4.98
C VAL A 15 -8.29 -0.04 4.09
N ARG A 16 -9.32 -0.75 4.57
CA ARG A 16 -10.58 -0.88 3.83
C ARG A 16 -11.23 0.47 3.55
N ALA A 17 -11.24 1.38 4.53
CA ALA A 17 -11.80 2.71 4.37
C ALA A 17 -11.03 3.53 3.31
N LEU A 18 -9.70 3.50 3.36
CA LEU A 18 -8.83 4.16 2.39
C LEU A 18 -9.08 3.64 0.97
N CYS A 19 -9.07 2.32 0.78
CA CYS A 19 -9.30 1.74 -0.55
C CYS A 19 -10.71 2.02 -1.07
N CYS A 20 -11.74 1.99 -0.22
CA CYS A 20 -13.09 2.41 -0.62
C CYS A 20 -13.14 3.89 -1.01
N SER A 21 -12.53 4.78 -0.21
CA SER A 21 -12.49 6.23 -0.48
C SER A 21 -11.83 6.51 -1.84
N ARG A 22 -10.63 5.96 -2.06
CA ARG A 22 -9.89 6.16 -3.31
C ARG A 22 -10.62 5.57 -4.51
N ASN A 23 -11.10 4.32 -4.41
CA ASN A 23 -11.77 3.67 -5.53
C ASN A 23 -13.13 4.28 -5.90
N GLN A 24 -13.79 5.01 -4.99
CA GLN A 24 -15.00 5.77 -5.30
C GLN A 24 -14.69 7.08 -6.05
N ASN A 25 -13.55 7.70 -5.75
CA ASN A 25 -13.17 8.99 -6.32
C ASN A 25 -12.29 8.86 -7.58
N THR A 26 -11.69 7.70 -7.82
CA THR A 26 -10.81 7.45 -8.97
C THR A 26 -11.56 6.71 -10.09
N PRO A 27 -11.60 7.21 -11.34
CA PRO A 27 -12.15 6.49 -12.48
C PRO A 27 -11.34 5.22 -12.78
N VAL A 28 -11.98 4.23 -13.41
CA VAL A 28 -11.33 2.94 -13.70
C VAL A 28 -10.08 3.07 -14.59
N GLU A 29 -10.05 4.09 -15.44
CA GLU A 29 -8.92 4.42 -16.33
C GLU A 29 -7.67 4.91 -15.60
N GLN A 30 -7.80 5.31 -14.32
CA GLN A 30 -6.68 5.75 -13.48
C GLN A 30 -6.24 4.67 -12.48
N GLY A 31 -6.64 3.42 -12.71
CA GLY A 31 -6.33 2.29 -11.84
C GLY A 31 -7.20 2.24 -10.58
N LYS A 32 -7.43 1.02 -10.07
CA LYS A 32 -8.09 0.82 -8.76
C LYS A 32 -7.07 0.36 -7.75
N LEU A 33 -7.21 0.82 -6.52
CA LEU A 33 -6.41 0.34 -5.42
C LEU A 33 -6.96 -0.98 -4.87
N GLN A 34 -6.12 -2.00 -4.81
CA GLN A 34 -6.31 -3.24 -4.10
C GLN A 34 -5.38 -3.31 -2.89
N TYR A 35 -5.78 -4.11 -1.89
CA TYR A 35 -4.96 -4.37 -0.73
C TYR A 35 -4.99 -5.84 -0.35
N GLU A 36 -3.88 -6.35 0.17
CA GLU A 36 -3.76 -7.68 0.75
C GLU A 36 -3.21 -7.58 2.17
N ILE A 37 -3.99 -8.05 3.14
CA ILE A 37 -3.64 -7.99 4.55
C ILE A 37 -3.00 -9.31 4.97
N TYR A 38 -1.88 -9.20 5.68
CA TYR A 38 -1.19 -10.33 6.29
C TYR A 38 -0.90 -10.03 7.77
N THR A 39 -0.34 -11.02 8.46
CA THR A 39 -0.08 -10.88 9.89
C THR A 39 1.02 -9.86 10.13
N GLY A 40 0.65 -8.70 10.68
CA GLY A 40 1.58 -7.60 10.98
C GLY A 40 1.80 -6.61 9.83
N GLY A 41 0.98 -6.61 8.78
CA GLY A 41 1.13 -5.66 7.68
C GLY A 41 0.06 -5.75 6.60
N VAL A 42 0.23 -4.92 5.58
CA VAL A 42 -0.59 -4.85 4.38
C VAL A 42 0.27 -4.49 3.17
N ILE A 43 -0.03 -5.08 2.02
CA ILE A 43 0.49 -4.65 0.72
C ILE A 43 -0.65 -3.99 -0.06
N PHE A 44 -0.31 -2.89 -0.73
CA PHE A 44 -1.19 -2.16 -1.63
C PHE A 44 -0.71 -2.34 -3.06
N SER A 45 -1.65 -2.62 -3.94
CA SER A 45 -1.42 -2.79 -5.37
C SER A 45 -2.36 -1.93 -6.18
N GLU A 46 -1.85 -1.38 -7.26
CA GLU A 46 -2.65 -0.76 -8.29
C GLU A 46 -3.10 -1.81 -9.30
N LEU A 47 -4.40 -1.83 -9.58
CA LEU A 47 -5.02 -2.66 -10.61
C LEU A 47 -5.23 -1.82 -11.86
N ASP A 48 -4.55 -2.20 -12.92
CA ASP A 48 -4.74 -1.63 -14.25
C ASP A 48 -5.81 -2.41 -15.03
N PHE A 49 -6.76 -1.68 -15.62
CA PHE A 49 -7.82 -2.23 -16.46
C PHE A 49 -7.63 -1.70 -17.89
N LEU A 50 -7.41 -2.61 -18.84
CA LEU A 50 -7.47 -2.26 -20.25
C LEU A 50 -8.91 -1.86 -20.60
N LEU A 51 -9.05 -0.74 -21.34
CA LEU A 51 -10.33 -0.12 -21.75
C LEU A 51 -11.36 -1.08 -22.37
N ASP A 52 -10.93 -2.21 -22.95
CA ASP A 52 -11.80 -3.18 -23.62
C ASP A 52 -12.00 -4.49 -22.84
N SER A 53 -11.41 -4.63 -21.64
CA SER A 53 -11.40 -5.89 -20.88
C SER A 53 -12.07 -5.76 -19.52
N SER A 54 -13.05 -6.64 -19.26
CA SER A 54 -13.65 -6.85 -17.93
C SER A 54 -12.71 -7.55 -16.93
N HIS A 55 -11.45 -7.82 -17.33
CA HIS A 55 -10.45 -8.55 -16.55
C HIS A 55 -9.30 -7.61 -16.18
N CYS A 56 -8.87 -7.68 -14.92
CA CYS A 56 -7.67 -7.00 -14.43
C CYS A 56 -6.45 -7.48 -15.23
N ASN A 57 -5.69 -6.53 -15.80
CA ASN A 57 -4.57 -6.84 -16.66
C ASN A 57 -3.25 -6.99 -15.88
N SER A 58 -3.10 -6.26 -14.78
CA SER A 58 -1.92 -6.37 -13.90
C SER A 58 -2.22 -5.92 -12.48
N ASP A 59 -1.67 -6.65 -11.50
CA ASP A 59 -1.56 -6.23 -10.09
C ASP A 59 -0.15 -5.70 -9.90
N ASN A 60 -0.04 -4.37 -9.81
CA ASN A 60 1.23 -3.70 -9.61
C ASN A 60 1.34 -3.30 -8.14
N PRO A 61 2.09 -4.04 -7.31
CA PRO A 61 2.32 -3.63 -5.94
C PRO A 61 3.07 -2.29 -5.92
N ILE A 62 2.52 -1.32 -5.19
CA ILE A 62 3.00 0.07 -5.11
C ILE A 62 3.52 0.42 -3.72
N ALA A 63 2.90 -0.13 -2.67
CA ALA A 63 3.25 0.20 -1.30
C ALA A 63 3.12 -1.00 -0.37
N LYS A 64 3.94 -1.02 0.68
CA LYS A 64 3.86 -2.03 1.75
C LYS A 64 3.96 -1.33 3.09
N LEU A 65 3.04 -1.66 3.97
CA LEU A 65 3.06 -1.27 5.36
C LEU A 65 3.35 -2.49 6.23
N GLU A 66 4.34 -2.39 7.11
CA GLU A 66 4.79 -3.51 7.94
C GLU A 66 5.14 -3.04 9.34
N TYR A 67 4.75 -3.80 10.36
CA TYR A 67 5.12 -3.53 11.74
C TYR A 67 6.48 -4.16 12.08
N ASP A 68 7.49 -3.33 12.33
CA ASP A 68 8.78 -3.76 12.83
C ASP A 68 8.74 -3.92 14.36
N LYS A 69 8.97 -5.15 14.83
CA LYS A 69 8.95 -5.49 16.26
C LYS A 69 10.23 -5.13 17.01
N ARG A 70 11.34 -4.92 16.32
CA ARG A 70 12.63 -4.63 16.97
C ARG A 70 12.64 -3.21 17.47
N ASP A 71 12.11 -2.34 16.63
CA ASP A 71 11.98 -0.93 16.89
C ASP A 71 10.59 -0.59 17.45
N GLU A 72 9.60 -1.47 17.34
CA GLU A 72 8.20 -1.25 17.76
C GLU A 72 7.48 -0.15 16.96
N HIS A 73 7.81 -0.03 15.67
CA HIS A 73 7.25 0.99 14.78
C HIS A 73 6.68 0.37 13.50
N TRP A 74 5.69 1.02 12.94
CA TRP A 74 5.23 0.80 11.58
C TRP A 74 6.20 1.39 10.57
N MET A 75 6.39 0.68 9.47
CA MET A 75 7.23 1.08 8.36
C MET A 75 6.46 1.09 7.06
N LEU A 76 6.62 2.17 6.28
CA LEU A 76 6.08 2.31 4.93
C LEU A 76 7.19 2.13 3.91
N TYR A 77 6.94 1.27 2.93
CA TYR A 77 7.81 0.98 1.82
C TYR A 77 7.11 1.28 0.50
N VAL A 78 7.90 1.70 -0.48
CA VAL A 78 7.53 1.90 -1.88
C VAL A 78 8.13 0.76 -2.70
N ALA A 79 7.35 0.24 -3.64
CA ALA A 79 7.86 -0.70 -4.62
C ALA A 79 8.67 0.05 -5.69
N GLN A 80 9.95 -0.28 -5.85
CA GLN A 80 10.71 0.05 -7.05
C GLN A 80 10.61 -1.11 -8.04
N HIS A 81 10.20 -0.75 -9.25
CA HIS A 81 10.22 -1.62 -10.42
C HIS A 81 11.48 -1.29 -11.20
N ASP A 82 12.41 -2.24 -11.27
CA ASP A 82 13.62 -2.06 -12.06
C ASP A 82 13.30 -2.32 -13.54
N PRO A 83 13.55 -1.35 -14.45
CA PRO A 83 13.25 -1.53 -15.86
C PRO A 83 14.18 -2.54 -16.55
N GLU A 84 15.33 -2.87 -15.95
CA GLU A 84 16.30 -3.82 -16.48
C GLU A 84 16.02 -5.25 -16.01
N GLU A 85 15.35 -5.42 -14.86
CA GLU A 85 14.93 -6.72 -14.30
C GLU A 85 13.40 -6.79 -14.07
N PRO A 86 12.59 -6.94 -15.14
CA PRO A 86 11.14 -7.06 -15.03
C PRO A 86 10.77 -8.32 -14.23
N GLY A 87 10.34 -8.14 -12.99
CA GLY A 87 9.98 -9.20 -12.04
C GLY A 87 10.75 -9.15 -10.72
N VAL A 88 11.81 -8.34 -10.62
CA VAL A 88 12.49 -8.09 -9.35
C VAL A 88 11.85 -6.87 -8.69
N GLN A 89 10.99 -7.13 -7.71
CA GLN A 89 10.39 -6.07 -6.91
C GLN A 89 11.28 -5.73 -5.73
N THR A 90 11.79 -4.50 -5.69
CA THR A 90 12.58 -4.01 -4.56
C THR A 90 11.73 -3.11 -3.67
N TRP A 91 11.71 -3.36 -2.36
CA TRP A 91 11.00 -2.54 -1.39
C TRP A 91 11.96 -1.54 -0.75
N LEU A 92 11.72 -0.25 -0.95
CA LEU A 92 12.52 0.82 -0.37
C LEU A 92 11.70 1.61 0.65
N PRO A 93 12.27 2.04 1.78
CA PRO A 93 11.55 2.84 2.76
C PRO A 93 11.11 4.18 2.15
N TYR A 94 9.90 4.64 2.48
CA TYR A 94 9.39 5.92 2.02
C TYR A 94 10.28 7.09 2.52
N PRO A 95 10.83 7.94 1.64
CA PRO A 95 11.72 9.01 2.06
C PRO A 95 11.04 9.98 3.05
N ASN A 96 11.77 10.36 4.11
CA ASN A 96 11.34 11.28 5.17
C ASN A 96 9.95 10.94 5.73
N LEU A 97 9.90 10.06 6.76
CA LEU A 97 8.71 9.56 7.49
C LEU A 97 8.33 8.10 7.17
N SER A 98 9.25 7.29 6.65
CA SER A 98 9.06 5.84 6.51
C SER A 98 8.71 5.09 7.80
N LYS A 99 8.90 5.68 8.99
CA LYS A 99 8.77 5.00 10.28
C LYS A 99 7.94 5.81 11.25
N GLN A 100 6.93 5.18 11.86
CA GLN A 100 5.98 5.81 12.78
C GLN A 100 5.55 4.85 13.88
N GLU A 101 5.18 5.34 15.06
CA GLU A 101 4.69 4.49 16.15
C GLU A 101 3.32 3.87 15.82
N THR A 102 2.49 4.58 15.06
CA THR A 102 1.18 4.12 14.59
C THR A 102 1.11 4.10 13.06
N PHE A 103 0.20 3.30 12.50
CA PHE A 103 0.02 3.21 11.06
C PHE A 103 -0.78 4.37 10.47
N ASP A 104 -1.60 5.08 11.27
CA ASP A 104 -2.47 6.16 10.81
C ASP A 104 -1.73 7.24 9.97
N PRO A 105 -0.60 7.84 10.42
CA PRO A 105 0.14 8.83 9.62
C PRO A 105 0.73 8.26 8.33
N LEU A 106 1.05 6.96 8.31
CA LEU A 106 1.58 6.31 7.10
C LEU A 106 0.49 6.07 6.07
N LEU A 107 -0.75 5.83 6.51
CA LEU A 107 -1.91 5.75 5.62
C LEU A 107 -2.28 7.13 5.05
N GLU A 108 -2.15 8.19 5.84
CA GLU A 108 -2.37 9.57 5.35
C GLU A 108 -1.35 9.93 4.25
N ILE A 109 -0.07 9.58 4.45
CA ILE A 109 0.97 9.73 3.42
C ILE A 109 0.61 8.96 2.14
N LEU A 110 0.08 7.74 2.26
CA LEU A 110 -0.35 6.94 1.12
C LEU A 110 -1.56 7.58 0.40
N GLU A 111 -2.49 8.16 1.14
CA GLU A 111 -3.70 8.80 0.58
C GLU A 111 -3.37 10.11 -0.13
N GLU A 112 -2.59 10.99 0.50
CA GLU A 112 -2.20 12.29 -0.05
C GLU A 112 -1.10 12.19 -1.11
N ASP A 113 -0.23 11.18 -1.00
CA ASP A 113 0.97 10.97 -1.81
C ASP A 113 1.74 12.27 -2.13
N PRO A 114 2.24 12.98 -1.10
CA PRO A 114 2.81 14.31 -1.27
C PRO A 114 4.07 14.34 -2.15
N GLN A 115 4.69 13.18 -2.40
CA GLN A 115 5.90 13.05 -3.20
C GLN A 115 5.69 12.32 -4.53
N HIS A 116 4.43 12.01 -4.90
CA HIS A 116 4.09 11.33 -6.17
C HIS A 116 4.89 10.03 -6.38
N MET A 117 4.97 9.20 -5.34
CA MET A 117 5.67 7.93 -5.38
C MET A 117 4.74 6.72 -5.52
N PHE A 118 3.44 6.91 -5.33
CA PHE A 118 2.44 5.85 -5.40
C PHE A 118 1.48 6.02 -6.57
N TRP A 119 1.10 7.26 -6.90
CA TRP A 119 0.08 7.61 -7.90
C TRP A 119 0.54 8.67 -8.89
#